data_AF-A0A399YHU4-F1
#
_entry.id   AF-A0A399YHU4-F1
#
_cell.length_a   1.000
_cell.length_b   1.000
_cell.length_c   1.000
_cell.angle_alpha   90.00
_cell.angle_beta   90.00
_cell.angle_gamma   90.00
#
_symmetry.space_group_name_H-M   'P 1'
#
loop_
_entity.id
_entity.type
_entity.pdbx_description
1 polymer ?
#
loop_
_entity_poly.entity_id
_entity_poly.type
_entity_poly.pdbx_seq_one_letter_code
_entity_poly.pdbx_strand_id
1 'polypeptide(L)'
;MLFYDHAVTSPGVSEVLMGGLGLTRGVVALPSPRERLDMSDKARLGMLARRALPRRGLLLDQRAAVTLTADGRLPDDARVLGTDGTVQTAGGERTG
;
A
#
# COMPACT_ATOMS: atom_id res chain seq x y z
N MET A 1 -20.59 0.49 2.62
CA MET A 1 -20.54 1.18 3.92
C MET A 1 -19.09 1.60 4.16
N LEU A 2 -18.77 2.88 3.97
CA LEU A 2 -17.43 3.42 4.17
C LEU A 2 -17.44 4.16 5.51
N PHE A 3 -16.59 3.74 6.45
CA PHE A 3 -16.36 4.49 7.69
C PHE A 3 -15.37 5.62 7.40
N TYR A 4 -15.78 6.86 7.63
CA TYR A 4 -14.95 8.07 7.58
C TYR A 4 -14.75 8.58 9.00
N ASP A 5 -13.50 8.69 9.45
CA ASP A 5 -13.20 9.29 10.78
C ASP A 5 -12.52 10.67 10.67
N HIS A 6 -11.94 11.06 9.52
CA HIS A 6 -11.49 12.44 9.30
C HIS A 6 -11.54 12.80 7.82
N ALA A 7 -12.39 13.76 7.45
CA ALA A 7 -12.44 14.33 6.11
C ALA A 7 -11.55 15.58 6.05
N VAL A 8 -10.39 15.46 5.41
CA VAL A 8 -9.66 16.61 4.85
C VAL A 8 -9.66 16.41 3.35
N THR A 9 -10.55 17.13 2.66
CA THR A 9 -10.50 17.27 1.20
C THR A 9 -9.24 18.06 0.86
N SER A 10 -8.22 17.37 0.36
CA SER A 10 -7.06 17.99 -0.29
C SER A 10 -7.06 17.54 -1.76
N PRO A 11 -6.93 18.46 -2.73
CA PRO A 11 -6.78 18.12 -4.14
C PRO A 11 -5.34 17.62 -4.37
N GLY A 12 -5.14 16.34 -4.07
CA GLY A 12 -3.88 15.62 -4.22
C GLY A 12 -4.18 14.14 -4.30
N VAL A 13 -5.10 13.78 -5.20
CA VAL A 13 -5.59 12.42 -5.33
C VAL A 13 -4.42 11.54 -5.77
N SER A 14 -3.96 10.65 -4.88
CA SER A 14 -3.27 9.42 -5.33
C SER A 14 -4.30 8.63 -6.11
N GLU A 15 -4.43 8.93 -7.40
CA GLU A 15 -5.26 8.17 -8.31
C GLU A 15 -4.55 6.85 -8.57
N VAL A 16 -5.10 5.77 -8.01
CA VAL A 16 -4.84 4.43 -8.54
C VAL A 16 -5.60 4.35 -9.86
N LEU A 17 -4.98 4.86 -10.93
CA LEU A 17 -5.52 4.82 -12.27
C LEU A 17 -5.41 3.39 -12.81
N MET A 18 -6.43 2.58 -12.52
CA MET A 18 -6.82 1.45 -13.33
C MET A 18 -8.35 1.53 -13.41
N GLY A 19 -8.91 1.47 -14.62
CA GLY A 19 -10.35 1.56 -14.82
C GLY A 19 -11.12 0.68 -13.83
N GLY A 20 -11.99 1.31 -13.04
CA GLY A 20 -13.08 0.71 -12.29
C GLY A 20 -12.72 -0.38 -11.27
N LEU A 21 -12.67 -0.02 -9.99
CA LEU A 21 -13.28 -0.73 -8.84
C LEU A 21 -13.19 -2.28 -8.76
N GLY A 22 -12.18 -2.92 -9.36
CA GLY A 22 -12.19 -4.39 -9.50
C GLY A 22 -10.86 -5.10 -9.75
N LEU A 23 -9.69 -4.44 -9.70
CA LEU A 23 -8.42 -5.11 -10.00
C LEU A 23 -7.26 -4.64 -9.11
N THR A 24 -7.05 -5.36 -8.02
CA THR A 24 -5.70 -5.60 -7.53
C THR A 24 -5.55 -7.09 -7.27
N ARG A 25 -4.89 -7.80 -8.20
CA ARG A 25 -4.51 -9.21 -8.08
C ARG A 25 -3.44 -9.41 -6.99
N GLY A 26 -3.72 -9.00 -5.75
CA GLY A 26 -2.85 -9.24 -4.61
C GLY A 26 -2.28 -8.01 -3.91
N VAL A 27 -2.76 -6.78 -4.16
CA VAL A 27 -2.23 -5.57 -3.47
C VAL A 27 -3.32 -4.64 -2.92
N VAL A 28 -3.01 -3.92 -1.85
CA VAL A 28 -3.85 -2.86 -1.27
C VAL A 28 -3.04 -1.57 -1.29
N ALA A 29 -3.53 -0.54 -1.97
CA ALA A 29 -2.85 0.74 -2.00
C ALA A 29 -3.02 1.48 -0.66
N LEU A 30 -1.90 1.94 -0.10
CA LEU A 30 -1.81 2.76 1.11
C LEU A 30 -1.24 4.13 0.71
N PRO A 31 -2.10 5.07 0.25
CA PRO A 31 -1.65 6.38 -0.22
C PRO A 31 -1.27 7.28 0.95
N SER A 32 -0.28 8.16 0.72
CA SER A 32 0.27 9.10 1.69
C SER A 32 0.53 8.47 3.07
N PRO A 33 1.34 7.40 3.16
CA PRO A 33 1.49 6.64 4.40
C PRO A 33 2.04 7.47 5.55
N ARG A 34 2.89 8.47 5.27
CA ARG A 34 3.44 9.38 6.30
C ARG A 34 2.42 10.35 6.92
N GLU A 35 1.35 10.65 6.19
CA GLU A 35 0.28 11.54 6.68
C GLU A 35 -0.86 10.77 7.35
N ARG A 36 -1.07 9.52 6.95
CA ARG A 36 -2.24 8.73 7.34
C ARG A 36 -1.91 7.60 8.32
N LEU A 37 -0.66 7.17 8.38
CA LEU A 37 -0.19 6.10 9.25
C LEU A 37 0.87 6.66 10.19
N ASP A 38 0.81 6.20 11.45
CA ASP A 38 1.95 6.35 12.33
C ASP A 38 3.03 5.37 11.87
N MET A 39 4.01 5.88 11.11
CA MET A 39 5.09 5.07 10.55
C MET A 39 6.09 4.58 11.61
N SER A 40 5.99 5.07 12.85
CA SER A 40 6.85 4.66 13.96
C SER A 40 6.26 3.48 14.75
N ASP A 41 4.94 3.31 14.73
CA ASP A 41 4.23 2.22 15.41
C ASP A 41 4.22 0.93 14.57
N LYS A 42 5.31 0.17 14.68
CA LYS A 42 5.48 -1.12 14.00
C LYS A 42 4.40 -2.14 14.35
N ALA A 43 3.86 -2.12 15.58
CA ALA A 43 2.83 -3.07 15.99
C ALA A 43 1.52 -2.81 15.23
N ARG A 44 1.11 -1.55 15.16
CA ARG A 44 -0.08 -1.13 14.41
C ARG A 44 0.08 -1.35 12.91
N LEU A 45 1.26 -1.06 12.37
CA LEU A 45 1.60 -1.35 10.98
C LEU A 45 1.57 -2.85 10.67
N GLY A 46 2.14 -3.70 11.53
CA GLY A 46 2.12 -5.15 11.35
C GLY A 46 0.69 -5.72 11.40
N MET A 47 -0.16 -5.20 12.28
CA MET A 47 -1.58 -5.54 12.30
C MET A 47 -2.29 -5.12 11.00
N LEU A 48 -2.01 -3.92 10.48
CA LEU A 48 -2.56 -3.46 9.22
C LEU A 48 -2.15 -4.37 8.05
N ALA A 49 -0.88 -4.76 7.98
CA ALA A 49 -0.37 -5.68 6.96
C ALA A 49 -1.02 -7.06 7.06
N ARG A 50 -1.20 -7.62 8.27
CA ARG A 50 -1.87 -8.90 8.49
C ARG A 50 -3.34 -8.88 8.05
N ARG A 51 -4.03 -7.76 8.25
CA ARG A 51 -5.41 -7.58 7.78
C ARG A 51 -5.53 -7.50 6.26
N ALA A 52 -4.45 -7.11 5.58
CA ALA A 52 -4.42 -7.04 4.12
C ALA A 52 -4.23 -8.43 3.49
N LEU A 53 -3.71 -9.42 4.23
CA LEU A 53 -3.47 -10.77 3.72
C LEU A 53 -4.73 -11.40 3.11
N PRO A 54 -4.61 -12.14 1.99
CA PRO A 54 -3.36 -12.52 1.31
C PRO A 54 -2.76 -11.42 0.41
N ARG A 55 -3.32 -10.20 0.40
CA ARG A 55 -2.82 -9.07 -0.39
C ARG A 55 -1.71 -8.33 0.35
N ARG A 56 -0.77 -7.71 -0.38
CA ARG A 56 0.30 -6.88 0.17
C ARG A 56 -0.08 -5.40 0.22
N GLY A 57 0.24 -4.70 1.31
CA GLY A 57 0.03 -3.25 1.42
C GLY A 57 1.10 -2.48 0.66
N LEU A 58 0.77 -1.86 -0.48
CA LEU A 58 1.68 -1.04 -1.29
C LEU A 58 1.70 0.39 -0.77
N LEU A 59 2.87 0.88 -0.37
CA LEU A 59 3.05 2.23 0.16
C LEU A 59 3.27 3.24 -0.97
N LEU A 60 2.26 4.06 -1.25
CA LEU A 60 2.33 5.11 -2.25
C LEU A 60 2.55 6.46 -1.55
N ASP A 61 3.78 6.98 -1.60
CA ASP A 61 4.05 8.35 -1.13
C ASP A 61 3.27 9.40 -1.94
N GLN A 62 3.24 10.63 -1.43
CA GLN A 62 2.65 11.73 -2.18
C GLN A 62 3.20 11.80 -3.61
N ARG A 63 2.29 11.91 -4.58
CA ARG A 63 2.60 12.00 -6.01
C ARG A 63 3.33 10.77 -6.57
N ALA A 64 3.43 9.68 -5.82
CA ALA A 64 4.00 8.43 -6.30
C ALA A 64 2.98 7.65 -7.13
N ALA A 65 3.44 7.12 -8.26
CA ALA A 65 2.74 6.13 -9.06
C ALA A 65 3.62 4.88 -9.19
N VAL A 66 3.00 3.70 -9.10
CA VAL A 66 3.68 2.42 -9.33
C VAL A 66 2.97 1.74 -10.48
N THR A 67 3.71 1.53 -11.56
CA THR A 67 3.23 0.78 -12.73
C THR A 67 3.57 -0.70 -12.53
N LEU A 68 2.56 -1.56 -12.64
CA LEU A 68 2.80 -3.01 -12.60
C LEU A 68 3.62 -3.46 -13.82
N THR A 69 4.38 -4.53 -13.67
CA THR A 69 5.07 -5.16 -14.80
C THR A 69 4.07 -5.66 -15.84
N ALA A 70 4.54 -6.04 -17.03
CA ALA A 70 3.69 -6.62 -18.08
C ALA A 70 2.89 -7.85 -17.61
N ASP A 71 3.41 -8.59 -16.62
CA ASP A 71 2.77 -9.75 -16.00
C ASP A 71 1.78 -9.38 -14.87
N GLY A 72 1.58 -8.09 -14.61
CA GLY A 72 0.73 -7.59 -13.52
C GLY A 72 1.34 -7.75 -12.12
N ARG A 73 2.68 -7.86 -12.02
CA ARG A 73 3.40 -7.93 -10.73
C ARG A 73 3.85 -6.55 -10.27
N LEU A 74 4.08 -6.40 -8.97
CA LEU A 74 4.79 -5.21 -8.46
C LEU A 74 6.24 -5.21 -8.99
N PRO A 75 6.78 -4.05 -9.36
CA PRO A 75 8.22 -3.86 -9.54
C PRO A 75 8.99 -4.28 -8.27
N ASP A 76 10.20 -4.81 -8.43
CA ASP A 76 10.99 -5.33 -7.31
C ASP A 76 11.35 -4.27 -6.26
N ASP A 77 11.44 -3.00 -6.66
CA ASP A 77 11.72 -1.85 -5.81
C ASP A 77 10.46 -1.23 -5.18
N ALA A 78 9.27 -1.73 -5.52
CA ALA A 78 8.02 -1.24 -4.96
C ALA A 78 7.99 -1.46 -3.43
N ARG A 79 7.69 -0.40 -2.69
CA ARG A 79 7.67 -0.45 -1.22
C ARG A 79 6.39 -1.07 -0.70
N VAL A 80 6.51 -2.14 0.06
CA VAL A 80 5.40 -2.87 0.65
C VAL A 80 5.50 -2.90 2.18
N LEU A 81 4.36 -3.07 2.84
CA LEU A 81 4.29 -3.19 4.28
C LEU A 81 4.38 -4.66 4.71
N GLY A 82 5.42 -5.00 5.46
CA GLY A 82 5.63 -6.31 6.06
C GLY A 82 4.71 -6.59 7.24
N THR A 83 4.48 -7.87 7.54
CA THR A 83 3.63 -8.31 8.67
C THR A 83 4.24 -8.08 10.06
N ASP A 84 5.52 -7.70 10.09
CA ASP A 84 6.28 -7.19 11.22
C ASP A 84 6.19 -5.65 11.36
N GLY A 85 5.47 -5.00 10.44
CA GLY A 85 5.30 -3.55 10.40
C GLY A 85 6.49 -2.78 9.83
N THR A 86 7.43 -3.46 9.19
CA THR A 86 8.55 -2.80 8.50
C THR A 86 8.23 -2.53 7.03
N VAL A 87 8.90 -1.52 6.45
CA VAL A 87 8.82 -1.25 5.02
C VAL A 87 9.84 -2.13 4.31
N GLN A 88 9.36 -2.90 3.34
CA GLN A 88 10.16 -3.82 2.54
C GLN A 88 10.05 -3.47 1.06
N THR A 89 10.90 -4.05 0.23
CA THR A 89 10.77 -3.99 -1.23
C THR A 89 10.12 -5.29 -1.73
N ALA A 90 9.25 -5.20 -2.74
CA ALA A 90 8.50 -6.36 -3.22
C ALA A 90 9.39 -7.50 -3.76
N GLY A 91 10.58 -7.18 -4.27
CA GLY A 91 11.60 -8.14 -4.70
C GLY A 91 12.46 -8.70 -3.55
N GLY A 92 12.41 -8.07 -2.38
CA GLY A 92 13.15 -8.45 -1.17
C GLY A 92 12.51 -9.60 -0.38
N GLU A 93 11.22 -9.90 -0.59
CA GLU A 93 10.52 -11.06 0.00
C GLU A 93 10.89 -12.41 -0.66
N ARG A 94 12.15 -12.57 -1.09
CA ARG A 94 12.72 -13.82 -1.60
C ARG A 94 13.65 -14.48 -0.57
N THR A 95 13.24 -14.70 0.66
CA THR A 95 13.88 -15.67 1.59
C THR A 95 12.95 -15.91 2.77
N GLY A 96 12.53 -17.16 2.97
CA GLY A 96 11.74 -17.62 4.10
C GLY A 96 10.91 -18.84 3.74
#